data_AF-A0A7C1EB40-F1
#
_entry.id   AF-A0A7C1EB40-F1
#
_cell.length_a   1.000
_cell.length_b   1.000
_cell.length_c   1.000
_cell.angle_alpha   90.00
_cell.angle_beta   90.00
_cell.angle_gamma   90.00
#
_symmetry.space_group_name_H-M   'P 1'
#
loop_
_entity.id
_entity.type
_entity.pdbx_description
1 polymer ?
#
loop_
_entity_poly.entity_id
_entity_poly.type
_entity_poly.pdbx_seq_one_letter_code
_entity_poly.pdbx_strand_id
1 'polypeptide(L)'
;HDRVLCRYAELRDTVVKAGQGVRAGQLIGHVGSVLNREKIDHRAPCYVQRLRQENRCSMLHLEVLDSLPPPRAPYRGGNWFGGEGDVPWRNPVLYLKNGSI
;
A
#
# COMPACT_ATOMS: atom_id res chain seq x y z
N HIS A 1 20.72 12.57 -7.82
CA HIS A 1 19.34 12.08 -8.00
C HIS A 1 18.86 11.58 -6.65
N ASP A 2 17.82 12.20 -6.09
CA ASP A 2 17.27 11.74 -4.82
C ASP A 2 16.64 10.37 -4.98
N ARG A 3 17.09 9.43 -4.17
CA ARG A 3 16.64 8.04 -4.22
C ARG A 3 15.26 7.96 -3.58
N VAL A 4 14.23 7.70 -4.38
CA VAL A 4 12.87 7.44 -3.89
C VAL A 4 12.68 5.95 -3.70
N LEU A 5 12.08 5.56 -2.58
CA LEU A 5 11.67 4.20 -2.28
C LEU A 5 10.15 4.11 -2.30
N CYS A 6 9.62 3.10 -2.99
CA CYS A 6 8.17 2.81 -3.00
C CYS A 6 7.93 1.51 -2.26
N ARG A 7 7.04 1.52 -1.26
CA ARG A 7 6.55 0.33 -0.58
C ARG A 7 5.13 0.04 -1.04
N TYR A 8 4.95 -1.15 -1.62
CA TYR A 8 3.66 -1.68 -2.05
C TYR A 8 3.22 -2.72 -1.02
N ALA A 9 2.08 -2.50 -0.37
CA ALA A 9 1.47 -3.43 0.57
C ALA A 9 0.11 -3.91 0.06
N GLU A 10 -0.49 -4.87 0.78
CA GLU A 10 -1.75 -5.53 0.41
C GLU A 10 -1.68 -6.29 -0.92
N LEU A 11 -0.49 -6.80 -1.26
CA LEU A 11 -0.29 -7.67 -2.42
C LEU A 11 -0.67 -9.11 -2.07
N ARG A 12 -1.33 -9.79 -3.01
CA ARG A 12 -1.56 -11.24 -2.95
C ARG A 12 -0.27 -12.01 -3.18
N ASP A 13 0.53 -11.54 -4.15
CA ASP A 13 1.74 -12.19 -4.62
C ASP A 13 2.68 -11.18 -5.26
N THR A 14 3.98 -11.48 -5.20
CA THR A 14 5.04 -10.75 -5.92
C THR A 14 5.58 -11.64 -7.03
N VAL A 15 5.76 -11.08 -8.23
CA VAL A 15 6.34 -11.80 -9.38
C VAL A 15 7.83 -11.49 -9.60
N VAL A 16 8.43 -10.74 -8.67
CA VAL A 16 9.85 -10.37 -8.66
C VAL A 16 10.55 -10.97 -7.44
N LYS A 17 11.88 -11.06 -7.51
CA LYS A 17 12.75 -11.52 -6.42
C LYS A 17 13.52 -10.36 -5.78
N ALA A 18 13.93 -10.52 -4.52
CA ALA A 18 14.80 -9.55 -3.87
C ALA A 18 16.11 -9.36 -4.68
N GLY A 19 16.50 -8.10 -4.87
CA GLY A 19 17.67 -7.72 -5.69
C GLY A 19 17.42 -7.66 -7.20
N GLN A 20 16.25 -8.07 -7.68
CA GLN A 20 15.90 -7.95 -9.09
C GLN A 20 15.71 -6.48 -9.50
N GLY A 21 16.41 -6.05 -10.55
CA GLY A 21 16.14 -4.76 -11.19
C GLY A 21 14.83 -4.79 -11.97
N VAL A 22 14.04 -3.72 -11.87
CA VAL A 22 12.75 -3.57 -12.56
C VAL A 22 12.70 -2.24 -13.32
N ARG A 23 11.85 -2.15 -14.35
CA ARG A 23 11.61 -0.92 -15.11
C ARG A 23 10.18 -0.41 -14.89
N ALA A 24 9.95 0.88 -15.13
CA ALA A 24 8.61 1.45 -15.11
C ALA A 24 7.68 0.69 -16.07
N GLY A 25 6.44 0.43 -15.65
CA GLY A 25 5.47 -0.35 -16.40
C GLY A 25 5.63 -1.88 -16.29
N GLN A 26 6.71 -2.38 -15.69
CA GLN A 26 6.88 -3.81 -15.46
C GLN A 26 5.96 -4.32 -14.34
N LEU A 27 5.32 -5.47 -14.56
CA LEU A 27 4.54 -6.16 -13.53
C LEU A 27 5.46 -6.63 -12.39
N ILE A 28 5.16 -6.23 -11.15
CA ILE A 28 5.92 -6.61 -9.95
C ILE A 28 5.12 -7.47 -8.95
N GLY A 29 3.79 -7.52 -9.09
CA GLY A 29 2.90 -8.31 -8.25
C GLY A 29 1.44 -8.02 -8.55
N HIS A 30 0.54 -8.67 -7.82
CA HIS A 30 -0.91 -8.47 -7.94
C HIS A 30 -1.50 -8.02 -6.61
N VAL A 31 -2.43 -7.06 -6.66
CA VAL A 31 -3.15 -6.57 -5.49
C VAL A 31 -4.06 -7.68 -4.94
N GLY A 32 -3.98 -7.90 -3.64
CA GLY A 32 -4.79 -8.87 -2.93
C GLY A 32 -6.13 -8.33 -2.47
N SER A 33 -6.94 -9.21 -1.88
CA SER A 33 -8.15 -8.79 -1.18
C SER A 33 -7.83 -8.52 0.28
N VAL A 34 -8.12 -7.32 0.75
CA VAL A 34 -7.91 -6.87 2.12
C VAL A 34 -9.14 -7.12 3.00
N LEU A 35 -10.30 -7.30 2.37
CA LEU A 35 -11.56 -7.56 3.05
C LEU A 35 -12.03 -9.00 2.81
N ASN A 36 -12.20 -9.77 3.88
CA ASN A 36 -12.79 -11.11 3.78
C ASN A 36 -14.32 -10.99 3.56
N ARG A 37 -14.75 -11.22 2.31
CA ARG A 37 -16.15 -11.12 1.86
C ARG A 37 -17.12 -12.03 2.61
N GLU A 38 -16.66 -13.17 3.08
CA GLU A 38 -17.47 -14.16 3.79
C GLU A 38 -17.77 -13.73 5.22
N LYS A 39 -16.91 -12.87 5.78
CA LYS A 39 -17.06 -12.32 7.13
C LYS A 39 -17.84 -10.99 7.17
N ILE A 40 -18.21 -10.44 6.02
CA ILE A 40 -18.98 -9.19 5.95
C ILE A 40 -20.46 -9.55 5.90
N ASP A 41 -21.13 -9.40 7.05
CA ASP A 41 -22.57 -9.56 7.21
C ASP A 41 -23.27 -8.21 7.47
N HIS A 42 -24.57 -8.27 7.79
CA HIS A 42 -25.41 -7.10 8.05
C HIS A 42 -24.97 -6.29 9.28
N ARG A 43 -24.07 -6.79 10.13
CA ARG A 43 -23.54 -6.11 11.31
C ARG A 43 -22.31 -5.27 11.00
N ALA A 44 -21.66 -5.49 9.84
CA ALA A 44 -20.55 -4.65 9.41
C ALA A 44 -21.01 -3.21 9.11
N PRO A 45 -20.14 -2.19 9.19
CA PRO A 45 -20.51 -0.84 8.79
C PRO A 45 -21.07 -0.79 7.36
N CYS A 46 -22.09 0.04 7.10
CA CYS A 46 -22.77 0.09 5.80
C CYS A 46 -21.81 0.29 4.62
N TYR A 47 -20.73 1.06 4.81
CA TYR A 47 -19.73 1.26 3.76
C TYR A 47 -18.97 -0.05 3.43
N VAL A 48 -18.66 -0.89 4.42
CA VAL A 48 -17.99 -2.17 4.23
C VAL A 48 -18.92 -3.15 3.52
N GLN A 49 -20.21 -3.15 3.89
CA GLN A 49 -21.23 -3.93 3.18
C GLN A 49 -21.34 -3.52 1.71
N ARG A 50 -21.33 -2.21 1.43
CA ARG A 50 -21.33 -1.68 0.06
C ARG A 50 -20.07 -2.11 -0.72
N LEU A 51 -18.89 -2.04 -0.11
CA LEU A 51 -17.65 -2.53 -0.75
C LEU A 51 -17.74 -4.02 -1.12
N ARG A 52 -18.35 -4.85 -0.27
CA ARG A 52 -18.61 -6.27 -0.57
C ARG A 52 -19.56 -6.44 -1.76
N GLN A 53 -20.66 -5.67 -1.78
CA GLN A 53 -21.67 -5.70 -2.85
C GLN A 53 -21.09 -5.27 -4.20
N GLU A 54 -20.24 -4.24 -4.21
CA GLU A 54 -19.56 -3.72 -5.40
C GLU A 54 -18.33 -4.55 -5.82
N ASN A 55 -18.00 -5.63 -5.10
CA ASN A 55 -16.78 -6.42 -5.30
C ASN A 55 -15.47 -5.60 -5.18
N ARG A 56 -15.48 -4.55 -4.35
CA ARG A 56 -14.34 -3.65 -4.09
C ARG A 56 -13.63 -4.01 -2.79
N CYS A 57 -13.18 -5.25 -2.71
CA CYS A 57 -12.55 -5.83 -1.52
C CYS A 57 -11.01 -5.82 -1.57
N SER A 58 -10.44 -5.13 -2.56
CA SER A 58 -9.00 -5.01 -2.80
C SER A 58 -8.59 -3.55 -2.70
N MET A 59 -7.40 -3.31 -2.16
CA MET A 59 -6.81 -1.99 -2.05
C MET A 59 -5.30 -2.12 -2.25
N LEU A 60 -4.71 -1.23 -3.04
CA LEU A 60 -3.26 -1.07 -3.04
C LEU A 60 -2.89 -0.01 -2.01
N HIS A 61 -2.04 -0.37 -1.05
CA HIS A 61 -1.41 0.59 -0.16
C HIS A 61 -0.03 0.95 -0.73
N LEU A 62 0.13 2.20 -1.17
CA LEU A 62 1.39 2.74 -1.65
C LEU A 62 1.94 3.75 -0.67
N GLU A 63 3.18 3.55 -0.25
CA GLU A 63 3.96 4.54 0.48
C GLU A 63 5.18 4.94 -0.35
N VAL A 64 5.49 6.24 -0.31
CA VAL A 64 6.65 6.81 -0.99
C VAL A 64 7.56 7.41 0.08
N LEU A 65 8.83 7.02 0.05
CA LEU A 65 9.80 7.37 1.07
C LEU A 65 11.10 7.91 0.47
N ASP A 66 11.76 8.82 1.18
CA ASP A 66 13.09 9.32 0.84
C ASP A 66 14.22 8.39 1.33
N SER A 67 13.95 7.55 2.34
CA SER A 67 14.89 6.57 2.87
C SER A 67 14.16 5.42 3.59
N LEU A 68 14.88 4.35 3.93
CA LEU A 68 14.30 3.23 4.68
C LEU A 68 13.98 3.70 6.11
N PRO A 69 12.76 3.46 6.62
CA PRO A 69 12.44 3.80 7.99
C PRO A 69 13.25 2.90 8.94
N PRO A 70 13.58 3.37 10.15
CA PRO A 70 14.23 2.53 11.14
C PRO A 70 13.37 1.29 11.45
N PRO A 71 13.97 0.16 11.85
CA PRO A 71 13.22 -1.03 12.26
C PRO A 71 12.24 -0.67 13.39
N ARG A 72 10.95 -0.92 13.20
CA ARG A 72 9.91 -0.63 14.20
C ARG A 72 9.38 -1.91 14.83
N ALA A 73 8.84 -1.77 16.05
CA ALA A 73 8.00 -2.77 16.69
C ALA A 73 6.88 -3.25 15.73
N PRO A 74 6.38 -4.50 15.86
CA PRO A 74 5.45 -5.08 14.90
C PRO A 74 4.20 -4.21 14.75
N TYR A 75 4.07 -3.60 13.58
CA TYR A 75 2.93 -2.78 13.20
C TYR A 75 1.69 -3.66 13.06
N ARG A 76 0.63 -3.35 13.82
CA ARG A 76 -0.60 -4.16 13.88
C ARG A 76 -1.71 -3.70 12.91
N GLY A 77 -1.37 -2.84 11.95
CA GLY A 77 -2.31 -2.30 10.95
C GLY A 77 -3.02 -1.02 11.41
N GLY A 78 -3.62 -0.30 10.44
CA GLY A 78 -4.26 1.01 10.64
C GLY A 78 -3.60 2.12 9.81
N ASN A 79 -3.89 3.38 10.15
CA ASN A 79 -3.06 4.51 9.75
C ASN A 79 -2.12 4.81 10.92
N TRP A 80 -0.81 4.72 10.71
CA TRP A 80 0.17 5.15 11.71
C TRP A 80 0.23 6.67 11.72
N PHE A 81 -0.48 7.29 12.67
CA PHE A 81 -0.40 8.72 12.95
C PHE A 81 0.71 9.06 13.95
N GLY A 82 1.87 8.39 13.87
CA GLY A 82 2.97 8.59 14.83
C GLY A 82 3.24 10.08 15.09
N GLY A 83 3.64 10.41 16.32
CA GLY A 83 4.00 11.78 16.69
C GLY A 83 5.00 12.37 15.70
N GLU A 84 4.89 13.68 15.46
CA GLU A 84 5.82 14.44 14.61
C GLU A 84 7.26 14.07 14.95
N GLY A 85 7.92 13.34 14.04
CA GLY A 85 9.27 12.82 14.26
C GLY A 85 9.70 11.82 13.19
N ASP A 86 10.55 12.31 12.29
CA ASP A 86 11.59 11.57 11.53
C ASP A 86 11.17 10.30 10.79
N VAL A 87 10.02 10.32 10.12
CA VAL A 87 9.75 9.32 9.08
C VAL A 87 9.96 9.99 7.74
N PRO A 88 10.77 9.39 6.83
CA PRO A 88 11.11 9.99 5.54
C PRO A 88 9.94 9.88 4.55
N TRP A 89 8.72 10.25 4.95
CA TRP A 89 7.53 10.17 4.12
C TRP A 89 7.54 11.27 3.07
N ARG A 90 7.39 10.89 1.80
CA ARG A 90 7.10 11.81 0.71
C ARG A 90 5.61 11.77 0.40
N ASN A 91 5.05 12.91 0.01
CA ASN A 91 3.65 12.97 -0.42
C ASN A 91 3.44 12.11 -1.68
N PRO A 92 2.68 10.99 -1.62
CA PRO A 92 2.50 10.10 -2.77
C PRO A 92 1.68 10.75 -3.88
N VAL A 93 0.82 11.73 -3.58
CA VAL A 93 0.04 12.46 -4.60
C VAL A 93 0.96 13.26 -5.52
N LEU A 94 1.99 13.91 -4.97
CA LEU A 94 2.97 14.65 -5.77
C LEU A 94 3.82 13.71 -6.62
N TYR A 95 4.23 12.57 -6.04
CA TYR A 95 4.97 11.54 -6.76
C TYR A 95 4.18 10.98 -7.96
N LEU A 96 2.90 10.64 -7.77
CA LEU A 96 2.06 10.10 -8.82
C LEU A 96 1.73 11.13 -9.90
N LYS A 97 1.46 12.39 -9.54
CA LYS A 97 1.15 13.45 -10.51
C LYS A 97 2.35 13.82 -11.39
N ASN A 98 3.55 13.82 -10.82
CA ASN A 98 4.78 14.16 -11.55
C ASN A 98 5.39 12.97 -12.30
N GLY A 99 4.95 11.75 -12.01
CA GLY A 99 5.37 10.51 -12.69
C GLY A 99 4.48 10.10 -13.88
N SER A 100 3.39 10.83 -14.12
CA SER A 100 2.55 10.65 -15.31
C SER A 100 3.29 11.19 -16.52
N ILE A 101 3.80 10.27 -17.34
CA ILE A 101 4.27 10.51 -18.71
C ILE A 101 3.05 10.68 -19.62
#